data_AF-A0A8K0Y5W3-F1
#
_entry.id   AF-A0A8K0Y5W3-F1
#
_cell.length_a   1.000
_cell.length_b   1.000
_cell.length_c   1.000
_cell.angle_alpha   90.00
_cell.angle_beta   90.00
_cell.angle_gamma   90.00
#
_symmetry.space_group_name_H-M   'P 1'
#
loop_
_entity.id
_entity.type
_entity.pdbx_description
1 polymer ?
#
loop_
_entity_poly.entity_id
_entity_poly.type
_entity_poly.pdbx_seq_one_letter_code
_entity_poly.pdbx_strand_id
1 'polypeptide(L)'
;MTIYSGASLIACSAIAAILVLNHCEDKSVKKGIMMILLGAMLQVVGGYADYNFHEIYGIDGLVTPSHLTVETGLLLSAIGGFTTLSKVQNRILLKIMPISIMAILLSAAWIGFNLVLLFSAVILCVPVFQLFYSGCAVM
;
A
#
# COMPACT_ATOMS: atom_id res chain seq x y z
N MET A 1 14.60 8.46 -7.03
CA MET A 1 13.63 9.60 -7.01
C MET A 1 12.23 9.13 -6.66
N THR A 2 11.74 8.06 -7.29
CA THR A 2 10.41 7.45 -7.09
C THR A 2 10.09 7.07 -5.64
N ILE A 3 11.04 6.45 -4.91
CA ILE A 3 10.86 6.02 -3.50
C ILE A 3 10.64 7.23 -2.58
N TYR A 4 11.49 8.26 -2.67
CA TYR A 4 11.37 9.47 -1.85
C TYR A 4 10.09 10.26 -2.16
N SER A 5 9.65 10.28 -3.43
CA SER A 5 8.36 10.89 -3.79
C SER A 5 7.16 10.08 -3.28
N GLY A 6 7.26 8.76 -3.24
CA GLY A 6 6.21 7.90 -2.66
C GLY A 6 6.08 8.12 -1.15
N ALA A 7 7.21 8.09 -0.44
CA ALA A 7 7.25 8.34 1.00
C ALA A 7 6.73 9.74 1.36
N SER A 8 7.09 10.77 0.59
CA SER A 8 6.59 12.13 0.82
C SER A 8 5.08 12.24 0.57
N LEU A 9 4.55 11.58 -0.46
CA LEU A 9 3.11 11.51 -0.73
C LEU A 9 2.34 10.84 0.43
N ILE A 10 2.86 9.74 0.98
CA ILE A 10 2.25 9.05 2.13
C ILE A 10 2.24 9.98 3.35
N ALA A 11 3.35 10.66 3.64
CA ALA A 11 3.45 11.60 4.75
C ALA A 11 2.45 12.77 4.59
N CYS A 12 2.39 13.38 3.40
CA CYS A 12 1.42 14.43 3.08
C CYS A 12 -0.03 13.92 3.24
N SER A 13 -0.32 12.70 2.80
CA SER A 13 -1.64 12.10 2.93
C SER A 13 -2.04 11.88 4.39
N ALA A 14 -1.10 11.49 5.25
CA ALA A 14 -1.31 11.30 6.67
C ALA A 14 -1.57 12.64 7.38
N ILE A 15 -0.81 13.69 7.06
CA ILE A 15 -1.03 15.04 7.60
C ILE A 15 -2.41 15.54 7.21
N ALA A 16 -2.78 15.43 5.92
CA ALA A 16 -4.11 15.81 5.45
C ALA A 16 -5.22 15.02 6.16
N ALA A 17 -5.04 13.71 6.35
CA ALA A 17 -5.97 12.85 7.07
C ALA A 17 -6.17 13.31 8.53
N ILE A 18 -5.10 13.67 9.25
CA ILE A 18 -5.19 14.20 10.62
C ILE A 18 -5.95 15.53 10.65
N LEU A 19 -5.66 16.44 9.73
CA LEU A 19 -6.35 17.74 9.66
C LEU A 19 -7.86 17.56 9.43
N VAL A 20 -8.23 16.65 8.53
CA VAL A 20 -9.65 16.33 8.27
C VAL A 20 -10.30 15.62 9.46
N LEU A 21 -9.58 14.71 10.14
CA LEU A 21 -10.09 13.98 11.30
C LEU A 21 -10.59 14.92 12.41
N ASN A 22 -9.85 16.01 12.64
CA ASN A 22 -10.17 17.01 13.67
C ASN A 22 -11.43 17.83 13.36
N HIS A 23 -11.85 17.88 12.09
CA HIS A 23 -13.00 18.68 11.64
C HIS A 23 -14.20 17.82 11.21
N CYS A 24 -14.08 16.50 11.27
CA CYS A 24 -15.15 15.61 10.83
C CYS A 24 -15.94 15.08 12.02
N GLU A 25 -17.27 15.08 11.95
CA GLU A 25 -18.14 14.53 13.00
C GLU A 25 -18.67 13.12 12.66
N ASP A 26 -18.76 12.79 11.36
CA ASP A 26 -19.30 11.52 10.90
C ASP A 26 -18.39 10.34 11.27
N LYS A 27 -18.94 9.40 12.06
CA LYS A 27 -18.24 8.22 12.56
C LYS A 27 -17.75 7.28 11.44
N SER A 28 -18.48 7.16 10.35
CA SER A 28 -18.09 6.33 9.20
C SER A 28 -16.91 6.96 8.46
N VAL A 29 -16.93 8.29 8.29
CA VAL A 29 -15.81 9.03 7.68
C VAL A 29 -14.57 8.93 8.56
N LYS A 30 -14.70 9.08 9.88
CA LYS A 30 -13.59 8.88 10.84
C LYS A 30 -12.98 7.49 10.72
N LYS A 31 -13.80 6.44 10.55
CA LYS A 31 -13.33 5.06 10.37
C LYS A 31 -12.46 4.93 9.11
N GLY A 32 -12.89 5.51 7.98
CA GLY A 32 -12.10 5.52 6.75
C GLY A 32 -10.78 6.28 6.91
N ILE A 33 -10.81 7.45 7.56
CA ILE A 33 -9.60 8.23 7.86
C ILE A 33 -8.63 7.45 8.78
N MET A 34 -9.13 6.74 9.80
CA MET A 34 -8.28 5.89 10.63
C MET A 34 -7.63 4.75 9.84
N MET A 35 -8.33 4.14 8.87
CA MET A 35 -7.73 3.16 7.97
C MET A 35 -6.62 3.77 7.12
N ILE A 36 -6.81 4.99 6.61
CA ILE A 36 -5.76 5.71 5.87
C ILE A 36 -4.52 5.91 6.73
N LEU A 37 -4.68 6.36 7.97
CA LEU A 37 -3.57 6.58 8.90
C LEU A 37 -2.84 5.29 9.28
N LEU A 38 -3.58 4.22 9.54
CA LEU A 38 -2.99 2.90 9.79
C LEU A 38 -2.23 2.39 8.56
N GLY A 39 -2.78 2.53 7.36
CA GLY A 39 -2.11 2.14 6.13
C GLY A 39 -0.85 2.96 5.85
N ALA A 40 -0.88 4.27 6.16
CA ALA A 40 0.30 5.13 6.05
C ALA A 40 1.40 4.73 7.05
N MET A 41 1.02 4.42 8.30
CA MET A 41 1.95 3.89 9.30
C MET A 41 2.61 2.59 8.83
N LEU A 42 1.82 1.64 8.30
CA LEU A 42 2.35 0.38 7.76
C LEU A 42 3.31 0.62 6.60
N GLN A 43 3.03 1.57 5.70
CA GLN A 43 3.94 1.88 4.59
C GLN A 43 5.25 2.53 5.05
N VAL A 44 5.21 3.42 6.04
CA VAL A 44 6.44 4.07 6.56
C VAL A 44 7.30 3.06 7.33
N VAL A 45 6.70 2.31 8.25
CA VAL A 45 7.41 1.29 9.05
C VAL A 45 7.88 0.14 8.16
N GLY A 46 6.98 -0.36 7.31
CA GLY A 46 7.26 -1.42 6.35
C GLY A 46 8.35 -1.02 5.37
N GLY A 47 8.32 0.21 4.84
CA GLY A 47 9.33 0.68 3.90
C GLY A 47 10.70 0.82 4.54
N TYR A 48 10.77 1.26 5.80
CA TYR A 48 12.03 1.25 6.55
C TYR A 48 12.55 -0.17 6.81
N ALA A 49 11.67 -1.08 7.23
CA ALA A 49 12.03 -2.48 7.42
C ALA A 49 12.51 -3.12 6.12
N ASP A 50 11.84 -2.83 5.00
CA ASP A 50 12.14 -3.37 3.68
C ASP A 50 13.49 -2.91 3.16
N TYR A 51 13.81 -1.63 3.36
CA TYR A 51 15.15 -1.10 3.12
C TYR A 51 16.22 -1.88 3.90
N ASN A 52 16.01 -2.12 5.20
CA ASN A 52 16.98 -2.86 6.02
C ASN A 52 17.11 -4.32 5.63
N PHE A 53 16.00 -4.98 5.26
CA PHE A 53 16.01 -6.34 4.72
C PHE A 53 16.87 -6.40 3.46
N HIS A 54 16.69 -5.42 2.57
CA HIS A 54 17.47 -5.34 1.35
C HIS A 54 18.97 -5.14 1.58
N GLU A 55 19.36 -4.37 2.59
CA GLU A 55 20.77 -4.19 2.97
C GLU A 55 21.40 -5.47 3.56
N ILE A 56 20.63 -6.26 4.32
CA ILE A 56 21.16 -7.44 5.03
C ILE A 56 21.17 -8.69 4.13
N TYR A 57 20.10 -8.90 3.38
CA TYR A 57 19.84 -10.15 2.65
C TYR A 57 19.95 -9.99 1.12
N GLY A 58 20.07 -8.74 0.62
CA GLY A 58 20.14 -8.42 -0.80
C GLY A 58 18.76 -8.09 -1.37
N ILE A 59 18.59 -8.13 -2.70
CA ILE A 59 17.23 -8.04 -3.28
C ILE A 59 16.49 -9.33 -2.94
N ASP A 60 15.93 -9.35 -1.73
CA ASP A 60 14.97 -10.34 -1.30
C ASP A 60 13.80 -10.26 -2.27
N GLY A 61 13.39 -11.41 -2.82
CA GLY A 61 12.36 -11.43 -3.87
C GLY A 61 11.07 -10.70 -3.44
N LEU A 62 10.17 -10.43 -4.40
CA LEU A 62 8.91 -9.65 -4.25
C LEU A 62 8.01 -10.00 -3.03
N VAL A 63 8.29 -11.10 -2.33
CA VAL A 63 7.50 -11.62 -1.22
C VAL A 63 8.34 -11.74 0.06
N THR A 64 8.74 -10.61 0.64
CA THR A 64 9.25 -10.54 2.03
C THR A 64 8.16 -10.09 3.00
N PRO A 65 8.28 -10.41 4.30
CA PRO A 65 7.39 -9.86 5.32
C PRO A 65 7.36 -8.33 5.33
N SER A 66 8.50 -7.68 5.11
CA SER A 66 8.62 -6.22 5.04
C SER A 66 7.89 -5.65 3.82
N HIS A 67 8.11 -6.22 2.63
CA HIS A 67 7.47 -5.76 1.39
C HIS A 67 5.94 -5.95 1.45
N LEU A 68 5.47 -7.09 1.97
CA LEU A 68 4.04 -7.36 2.16
C LEU A 68 3.42 -6.39 3.18
N THR A 69 4.19 -5.90 4.16
CA THR A 69 3.73 -4.86 5.09
C THR A 69 3.46 -3.53 4.37
N VAL A 70 4.32 -3.15 3.40
CA VAL A 70 4.11 -1.96 2.57
C VAL A 70 2.86 -2.12 1.70
N GLU A 71 2.73 -3.26 1.02
CA GLU A 71 1.59 -3.55 0.13
C GLU A 71 0.26 -3.60 0.88
N THR A 72 0.22 -4.21 2.06
CA THR A 72 -0.97 -4.23 2.91
C THR A 72 -1.33 -2.83 3.41
N GLY A 73 -0.34 -2.00 3.70
CA GLY A 73 -0.56 -0.59 4.02
C GLY A 73 -1.19 0.18 2.87
N LEU A 74 -0.75 -0.06 1.63
CA LEU A 74 -1.33 0.56 0.43
C LEU A 74 -2.80 0.13 0.24
N LEU A 75 -3.09 -1.16 0.36
CA LEU A 75 -4.45 -1.69 0.27
C LEU A 75 -5.36 -1.08 1.36
N LEU A 76 -4.87 -1.00 2.61
CA LEU A 76 -5.62 -0.44 3.73
C LEU A 76 -5.92 1.05 3.53
N SER A 77 -4.95 1.83 3.03
CA SER A 77 -5.16 3.23 2.68
C SER A 77 -6.17 3.39 1.53
N ALA A 78 -6.15 2.51 0.53
CA ALA A 78 -7.12 2.54 -0.57
C ALA A 78 -8.55 2.23 -0.10
N ILE A 79 -8.73 1.23 0.78
CA ILE A 79 -10.02 0.91 1.42
C ILE A 79 -10.49 2.08 2.29
N GLY A 80 -9.59 2.70 3.04
CA GLY A 80 -9.86 3.91 3.82
C GLY A 80 -10.35 5.07 2.95
N GLY A 81 -9.68 5.33 1.82
CA GLY A 81 -10.07 6.35 0.85
C GLY A 81 -11.47 6.10 0.28
N PHE A 82 -11.75 4.85 -0.15
CA PHE A 82 -13.08 4.47 -0.63
C PHE A 82 -14.16 4.66 0.43
N THR A 83 -13.94 4.15 1.64
CA THR A 83 -14.92 4.25 2.74
C THR A 83 -15.20 5.69 3.14
N THR A 84 -14.20 6.57 3.13
CA THR A 84 -14.36 8.01 3.30
C THR A 84 -15.18 8.61 2.16
N LEU A 85 -14.83 8.36 0.90
CA LEU A 85 -15.51 8.95 -0.26
C LEU A 85 -16.96 8.50 -0.41
N SER A 86 -17.27 7.22 -0.11
CA SER A 86 -18.63 6.69 -0.19
C SER A 86 -19.61 7.32 0.81
N LYS A 87 -19.11 8.04 1.81
CA LYS A 87 -19.92 8.70 2.85
C LYS A 87 -20.02 10.21 2.67
N VAL A 88 -19.25 10.79 1.76
CA VAL A 88 -19.24 12.23 1.52
C VAL A 88 -20.29 12.61 0.47
N GLN A 89 -21.17 13.57 0.79
CA GLN A 89 -22.21 14.09 -0.09
C GLN A 89 -21.72 15.22 -1.01
N ASN A 90 -20.47 15.15 -1.48
CA ASN A 90 -19.89 16.15 -2.38
C ASN A 90 -19.74 15.59 -3.79
N ARG A 91 -20.44 16.18 -4.76
CA ARG A 91 -20.45 15.76 -6.17
C ARG A 91 -19.05 15.74 -6.81
N ILE A 92 -18.14 16.62 -6.38
CA ILE A 92 -16.77 16.67 -6.89
C ILE A 92 -15.97 15.47 -6.35
N LEU A 93 -16.11 15.16 -5.06
CA LEU A 93 -15.41 14.02 -4.44
C LEU A 93 -15.98 12.67 -4.90
N LEU A 94 -17.25 12.61 -5.26
CA LEU A 94 -17.81 11.41 -5.88
C LEU A 94 -17.22 11.12 -7.26
N LYS A 95 -16.74 12.13 -8.01
CA LYS A 95 -16.07 11.92 -9.31
C LYS A 95 -14.72 11.23 -9.17
N ILE A 96 -14.06 11.31 -8.01
CA ILE A 96 -12.77 10.62 -7.77
C ILE A 96 -12.95 9.20 -7.22
N MET A 97 -14.19 8.76 -6.94
CA MET A 97 -14.48 7.41 -6.45
C MET A 97 -13.93 6.28 -7.35
N PRO A 98 -14.00 6.35 -8.69
CA PRO A 98 -13.43 5.31 -9.56
C PRO A 98 -11.92 5.12 -9.37
N ILE A 99 -11.20 6.20 -9.02
CA ILE A 99 -9.76 6.15 -8.77
C ILE A 99 -9.48 5.32 -7.51
N SER A 100 -10.28 5.50 -6.45
CA SER A 100 -10.14 4.70 -5.23
C SER A 100 -10.50 3.24 -5.45
N ILE A 101 -11.53 2.94 -6.24
CA ILE A 101 -11.88 1.56 -6.61
C ILE A 101 -10.73 0.91 -7.40
N MET A 102 -10.19 1.62 -8.39
CA MET A 102 -9.05 1.14 -9.17
C MET A 102 -7.84 0.87 -8.27
N ALA A 103 -7.53 1.75 -7.32
CA ALA A 103 -6.43 1.56 -6.38
C ALA A 103 -6.62 0.31 -5.51
N ILE A 104 -7.84 0.03 -5.03
CA ILE A 104 -8.15 -1.20 -4.29
C ILE A 104 -7.92 -2.42 -5.17
N LEU A 105 -8.46 -2.42 -6.39
CA LEU A 105 -8.34 -3.56 -7.31
C LEU A 105 -6.88 -3.85 -7.67
N LEU A 106 -6.10 -2.83 -8.01
CA LEU A 106 -4.69 -3.00 -8.34
C LEU A 106 -3.88 -3.47 -7.12
N SER A 107 -4.11 -2.90 -5.93
CA SER A 107 -3.40 -3.31 -4.71
C SER A 107 -3.74 -4.75 -4.31
N ALA A 108 -5.02 -5.12 -4.39
CA ALA A 108 -5.47 -6.48 -4.08
C ALA A 108 -4.98 -7.50 -5.11
N ALA A 109 -4.99 -7.15 -6.40
CA ALA A 109 -4.47 -8.01 -7.47
C ALA A 109 -2.97 -8.23 -7.31
N TRP A 110 -2.22 -7.19 -6.92
CA TRP A 110 -0.78 -7.28 -6.69
C TRP A 110 -0.45 -8.21 -5.51
N ILE A 111 -1.10 -8.03 -4.36
CA ILE A 111 -0.95 -8.93 -3.21
C ILE A 111 -1.34 -10.37 -3.58
N GLY A 112 -2.44 -10.55 -4.33
CA GLY A 112 -2.87 -11.86 -4.81
C GLY A 112 -1.84 -12.52 -5.73
N PHE A 113 -1.26 -11.76 -6.65
CA PHE A 113 -0.18 -12.22 -7.52
C PHE A 113 1.04 -12.68 -6.71
N ASN A 114 1.48 -11.89 -5.73
CA ASN A 114 2.59 -12.24 -4.85
C ASN A 114 2.33 -13.53 -4.04
N LEU A 115 1.10 -13.69 -3.53
CA LEU A 115 0.73 -14.88 -2.75
C LEU A 115 0.69 -16.14 -3.61
N VAL A 116 0.13 -16.05 -4.82
CA VAL A 116 0.13 -17.16 -5.80
C VAL A 116 1.56 -17.52 -6.18
N LEU A 117 2.42 -16.54 -6.42
CA LEU A 117 3.82 -16.76 -6.77
C LEU A 117 4.56 -17.48 -5.64
N LEU A 118 4.35 -17.08 -4.38
CA LEU A 118 4.94 -17.75 -3.21
C LEU A 118 4.47 -19.21 -3.11
N PHE A 119 3.18 -19.48 -3.33
CA PHE A 119 2.66 -20.85 -3.29
C PHE A 119 3.19 -21.72 -4.43
N SER A 120 3.18 -21.22 -5.66
CA SER A 120 3.67 -21.93 -6.84
C SER A 120 5.17 -22.22 -6.77
N ALA A 121 5.96 -21.31 -6.19
CA ALA A 121 7.38 -21.50 -5.98
C ALA A 121 7.73 -22.70 -5.12
N VAL A 122 6.97 -22.90 -4.03
CA VAL A 122 7.15 -24.04 -3.11
C VAL A 122 6.86 -25.35 -3.82
N ILE A 123 5.82 -25.40 -4.67
CA ILE A 123 5.42 -26.61 -5.39
C ILE A 123 6.41 -26.96 -6.51
N LEU A 124 6.84 -25.96 -7.27
CA LEU A 124 7.69 -26.16 -8.44
C LEU A 124 9.19 -26.21 -8.09
N CYS A 125 9.55 -26.01 -6.81
CA CYS A 125 10.94 -25.87 -6.34
C CYS A 125 11.72 -24.83 -7.16
N VAL A 126 11.06 -23.76 -7.60
CA VAL A 126 11.69 -22.71 -8.41
C VAL A 126 12.31 -21.68 -7.45
N PRO A 127 13.59 -21.34 -7.61
CA PRO A 127 14.22 -20.28 -6.84
C PRO A 127 13.62 -18.92 -7.24
N VAL A 128 12.58 -18.47 -6.54
CA VAL A 128 11.90 -17.17 -6.77
C VAL A 128 12.87 -16.01 -6.77
N PHE A 129 13.87 -16.07 -5.89
CA PHE A 129 14.91 -15.06 -5.81
C PHE A 129 15.69 -14.94 -7.14
N GLN A 130 15.88 -16.03 -7.90
CA GLN A 130 16.55 -15.99 -9.20
C GLN A 130 15.67 -15.45 -10.35
N LEU A 131 14.34 -15.63 -10.26
CA LEU A 131 13.40 -15.05 -11.24
C LEU A 131 13.54 -13.52 -11.33
N PHE A 132 13.78 -12.88 -10.18
CA PHE A 132 13.89 -11.42 -10.06
C PHE A 132 15.34 -10.90 -9.97
N TYR A 133 16.33 -11.80 -9.82
CA TYR A 133 17.76 -11.46 -9.84
C TYR A 133 18.24 -10.97 -11.23
N SER A 134 17.50 -11.26 -12.31
CA SER A 134 17.89 -10.99 -13.70
C SER A 134 17.81 -9.53 -14.15
N GLY A 135 17.75 -8.55 -13.23
CA GLY A 135 18.20 -7.18 -13.50
C GLY A 135 17.39 -6.36 -14.53
N CYS A 136 16.24 -6.84 -14.98
CA CYS A 136 15.24 -5.99 -15.66
C CYS A 136 14.16 -5.47 -14.68
N ALA A 137 14.44 -5.51 -13.37
CA ALA A 137 13.65 -4.84 -12.35
C ALA A 137 14.03 -3.36 -12.36
N VAL A 138 13.28 -2.63 -13.20
CA VAL A 138 13.13 -1.19 -13.29
C VAL A 138 13.49 -0.45 -12.00
N MET A 139 14.60 0.29 -12.04
CA MET A 139 14.71 1.58 -11.35
C MET A 139 13.89 2.63 -12.09
#